data_AF-A0A522EC81-F1
#
_entry.id   AF-A0A522EC81-F1
#
_cell.length_a   1.000
_cell.length_b   1.000
_cell.length_c   1.000
_cell.angle_alpha   90.00
_cell.angle_beta   90.00
_cell.angle_gamma   90.00
#
_symmetry.space_group_name_H-M   'P 1'
#
loop_
_entity.id
_entity.type
_entity.pdbx_description
1 polymer ?
#
loop_
_entity_poly.entity_id
_entity_poly.type
_entity_poly.pdbx_seq_one_letter_code
_entity_poly.pdbx_strand_id
1 'polypeptide(L)'
;ENTVYIQNLLELNKDDPKFIAKFQEFTTIQKAFSETRDNTVIPLILAGKIDEAKKIVLGIQSESNQQLRSLADKLVDEAEKKTEERLTQSEQKASQSVRLFTIAGSFAAVLGIVMTLYLSGVIARPLRKISEIAGQIASGDLTVMVPADDRRDEVGALVQAFHKMVENLREVNREIREGVTVLASSASEILASTTQTASGASETATAVTETTTTVEEVKQTALVSSQKAKYVSESAQKAAQVSQLGGKSVDETIEKMNRIREQMESIAESIVKLSEQSQSIGEIIAAVNDLAEQSNLLAVNASIEAAKAGEQGKGFAVVAQEVKSLAEQSKQATAQVRAILTDIQKATSAAVMATEQGGKAVEAGVKQSTQAGESIRILADSISEASQAATQIAASSQQQLAGMEQVISAMENIKKATEQNVAGTRQTETSAQNLHELGQKLKGLVEQYKV
;
A
#
# COMPACT_ATOMS: atom_id res chain seq x y z
N GLU A 1 125.92 -30.74 -40.06
CA GLU A 1 125.29 -29.95 -38.98
C GLU A 1 125.55 -28.45 -39.07
N ASN A 2 126.77 -27.96 -39.31
CA ASN A 2 127.05 -26.51 -39.37
C ASN A 2 126.21 -25.70 -40.39
N THR A 3 125.78 -26.30 -41.51
CA THR A 3 125.04 -25.59 -42.56
C THR A 3 123.63 -25.13 -42.13
N VAL A 4 122.96 -25.84 -41.21
CA VAL A 4 121.59 -25.50 -40.76
C VAL A 4 121.60 -24.31 -39.80
N TYR A 5 122.57 -24.25 -38.88
CA TYR A 5 122.73 -23.12 -37.97
C TYR A 5 123.05 -21.83 -38.71
N ILE A 6 123.85 -21.92 -39.78
CA ILE A 6 124.17 -20.78 -40.65
C ILE A 6 122.93 -20.24 -41.36
N GLN A 7 122.06 -21.11 -41.89
CA GLN A 7 120.82 -20.68 -42.53
C GLN A 7 119.85 -20.01 -41.56
N ASN A 8 119.65 -20.56 -40.36
CA ASN A 8 118.78 -19.95 -39.34
C ASN A 8 119.29 -18.57 -38.89
N LEU A 9 120.61 -18.40 -38.74
CA LEU A 9 121.22 -17.11 -38.39
C LEU A 9 121.01 -16.06 -39.49
N LEU A 10 121.10 -16.46 -40.76
CA LEU A 10 120.78 -15.61 -41.91
C LEU A 10 119.29 -15.27 -41.99
N GLU A 11 118.39 -16.20 -41.66
CA GLU A 11 116.95 -15.96 -41.72
C GLU A 11 116.46 -15.04 -40.59
N LEU A 12 116.98 -15.20 -39.36
CA LEU A 12 116.69 -14.30 -38.23
C LEU A 12 117.16 -12.86 -38.47
N ASN A 13 118.26 -12.72 -39.23
CA ASN A 13 118.91 -11.44 -39.51
C ASN A 13 118.79 -11.01 -40.97
N LYS A 14 117.80 -11.55 -41.71
CA LYS A 14 117.58 -11.24 -43.14
C LYS A 14 117.34 -9.75 -43.40
N ASP A 15 116.81 -9.05 -42.40
CA ASP A 15 116.53 -7.62 -42.42
C ASP A 15 117.70 -6.78 -41.86
N ASP A 16 118.90 -7.36 -41.71
CA ASP A 16 120.12 -6.68 -41.27
C ASP A 16 121.23 -6.69 -42.34
N PRO A 17 121.31 -5.64 -43.18
CA PRO A 17 122.33 -5.56 -44.21
C PRO A 17 123.76 -5.59 -43.66
N LYS A 18 124.00 -5.08 -42.45
CA LYS A 18 125.33 -5.01 -41.83
C LYS A 18 125.76 -6.38 -41.31
N PHE A 19 124.86 -7.10 -40.65
CA PHE A 19 125.12 -8.47 -40.19
C PHE A 19 125.42 -9.39 -41.38
N ILE A 20 124.61 -9.31 -42.45
CA ILE A 20 124.81 -10.13 -43.66
C ILE A 20 126.17 -9.84 -44.30
N ALA A 21 126.57 -8.58 -44.43
CA ALA A 21 127.87 -8.21 -44.99
C ALA A 21 129.05 -8.76 -44.17
N LYS A 22 129.04 -8.58 -42.84
CA LYS A 22 130.08 -9.13 -41.94
C LYS A 22 130.09 -10.66 -41.94
N PHE A 23 128.92 -11.29 -42.05
CA PHE A 23 128.80 -12.75 -42.10
C PHE A 23 129.35 -13.31 -43.43
N GLN A 24 129.15 -12.62 -44.55
CA GLN A 24 129.76 -12.95 -45.84
C GLN A 24 131.28 -12.79 -45.81
N GLU A 25 131.79 -11.72 -45.18
CA GLU A 25 133.22 -11.52 -44.98
C GLU A 25 133.82 -12.64 -44.10
N PHE A 26 133.14 -13.03 -43.02
CA PHE A 26 133.54 -14.15 -42.16
C PHE A 26 133.63 -15.46 -42.92
N THR A 27 132.60 -15.81 -43.69
CA THR A 27 132.58 -17.05 -44.48
C THR A 27 133.63 -17.06 -45.59
N THR A 28 133.96 -15.89 -46.17
CA THR A 28 135.02 -15.76 -47.18
C THR A 28 136.40 -16.03 -46.58
N ILE A 29 136.73 -15.40 -45.45
CA ILE A 29 137.99 -15.62 -44.74
C ILE A 29 138.06 -17.06 -44.21
N GLN A 30 136.95 -17.61 -43.71
CA GLN A 30 136.88 -18.99 -43.23
C GLN A 30 137.19 -20.00 -44.34
N LYS A 31 136.64 -19.76 -45.53
CA LYS A 31 136.88 -20.60 -46.70
C LYS A 31 138.36 -20.54 -47.12
N ALA A 32 138.92 -19.33 -47.27
CA ALA A 32 140.34 -19.15 -47.60
C ALA A 32 141.29 -19.75 -46.55
N PHE A 33 140.95 -19.63 -45.27
CA PHE A 33 141.65 -20.27 -44.16
C PHE A 33 141.62 -21.79 -44.27
N SER A 34 140.45 -22.38 -44.55
CA SER A 34 140.29 -23.83 -44.73
C SER A 34 141.05 -24.35 -45.95
N GLU A 35 141.02 -23.63 -47.08
CA GLU A 35 141.73 -24.01 -48.30
C GLU A 35 143.26 -23.96 -48.11
N THR A 36 143.77 -22.92 -47.44
CA THR A 36 145.19 -22.80 -47.10
C THR A 36 145.63 -23.93 -46.17
N ARG A 37 144.79 -24.27 -45.19
CA ARG A 37 145.00 -25.41 -44.29
C ARG A 37 145.06 -26.73 -45.06
N ASP A 38 144.02 -27.02 -45.83
CA ASP A 38 143.80 -28.35 -46.40
C ASP A 38 144.70 -28.62 -47.60
N ASN A 39 144.98 -27.61 -48.42
CA ASN A 39 145.76 -27.79 -49.65
C ASN A 39 147.26 -27.49 -49.48
N THR A 40 147.65 -26.73 -48.45
CA THR A 40 149.04 -26.28 -48.31
C THR A 40 149.66 -26.73 -47.00
N VAL A 41 149.05 -26.40 -45.86
CA VAL A 41 149.61 -26.70 -44.54
C VAL A 41 149.60 -28.20 -44.25
N ILE A 42 148.46 -28.87 -44.42
CA ILE A 42 148.31 -30.31 -44.13
C ILE A 42 149.28 -31.15 -44.99
N PRO A 43 149.40 -30.93 -46.32
CA PRO A 43 150.36 -31.67 -47.14
C PRO A 43 151.82 -31.42 -46.75
N LEU A 44 152.19 -30.18 -46.39
CA LEU A 44 153.54 -29.84 -45.93
C LEU A 44 153.90 -30.55 -44.61
N ILE A 45 152.93 -30.66 -43.68
CA ILE A 45 153.10 -31.42 -42.43
C ILE A 45 153.27 -32.92 -42.73
N LEU A 46 152.44 -33.48 -43.61
CA LEU A 46 152.49 -34.90 -43.98
C LEU A 46 153.79 -35.27 -44.73
N ALA A 47 154.38 -34.32 -45.46
CA ALA A 47 155.66 -34.49 -46.15
C ALA A 47 156.90 -34.33 -45.25
N GLY A 48 156.72 -34.15 -43.92
CA GLY A 48 157.81 -34.00 -42.95
C GLY A 48 158.50 -32.63 -42.97
N LYS A 49 158.03 -31.67 -43.79
CA LYS A 49 158.57 -30.30 -43.89
C LYS A 49 157.96 -29.36 -42.85
N ILE A 50 158.16 -29.69 -41.58
CA ILE A 50 157.50 -29.04 -40.44
C ILE A 50 157.84 -27.54 -40.34
N ASP A 51 159.08 -27.13 -40.65
CA ASP A 51 159.47 -25.71 -40.56
C ASP A 51 158.78 -24.83 -41.62
N GLU A 52 158.57 -25.35 -42.83
CA GLU A 52 157.82 -24.64 -43.90
C GLU A 52 156.34 -24.53 -43.53
N ALA A 53 155.74 -25.60 -43.02
CA ALA A 53 154.36 -25.58 -42.53
C ALA A 53 154.18 -24.59 -41.36
N LYS A 54 155.13 -24.56 -40.42
CA LYS A 54 155.11 -23.66 -39.26
C LYS A 54 155.13 -22.19 -39.67
N LYS A 55 155.83 -21.85 -40.76
CA LYS A 55 155.88 -20.47 -41.30
C LYS A 55 154.53 -20.01 -41.85
N ILE A 56 153.78 -20.91 -42.49
CA ILE A 56 152.43 -20.62 -43.01
C ILE A 56 151.41 -20.55 -41.86
N VAL A 57 151.50 -21.48 -40.90
CA VAL A 57 150.64 -21.52 -39.72
C VAL A 57 150.82 -20.27 -38.85
N LEU A 58 152.06 -19.87 -38.54
CA LEU A 58 152.35 -18.71 -37.70
C LEU A 58 152.23 -17.37 -38.44
N GLY A 59 152.14 -17.37 -39.77
CA GLY A 59 151.94 -16.17 -40.59
C GLY A 59 150.50 -16.04 -41.06
N ILE A 60 150.28 -16.41 -42.33
CA ILE A 60 149.02 -16.22 -43.06
C ILE A 60 147.82 -16.85 -42.33
N GLN A 61 148.00 -18.05 -41.76
CA GLN A 61 146.91 -18.71 -41.04
C GLN A 61 146.65 -18.08 -39.67
N SER A 62 147.67 -17.69 -38.91
CA SER A 62 147.48 -17.00 -37.65
C SER A 62 146.72 -15.68 -37.85
N GLU A 63 147.06 -14.92 -38.90
CA GLU A 63 146.40 -13.66 -39.24
C GLU A 63 144.94 -13.87 -39.66
N SER A 64 144.69 -14.86 -40.53
CA SER A 64 143.32 -15.24 -40.92
C SER A 64 142.49 -15.74 -39.73
N ASN A 65 143.08 -16.46 -38.78
CA ASN A 65 142.40 -16.95 -37.58
C ASN A 65 142.07 -15.80 -36.60
N GLN A 66 142.96 -14.81 -36.48
CA GLN A 66 142.71 -13.61 -35.68
C GLN A 66 141.59 -12.76 -36.29
N GLN A 67 141.58 -12.61 -37.62
CA GLN A 67 140.48 -11.94 -38.33
C GLN A 67 139.15 -12.68 -38.16
N LEU A 68 139.14 -14.01 -38.27
CA LEU A 68 137.96 -14.84 -38.01
C LEU A 68 137.43 -14.62 -36.60
N ARG A 69 138.28 -14.65 -35.57
CA ARG A 69 137.86 -14.40 -34.19
C ARG A 69 137.27 -13.01 -34.00
N SER A 70 137.95 -11.96 -34.49
CA SER A 70 137.45 -10.59 -34.37
C SER A 70 136.09 -10.40 -35.04
N LEU A 71 135.89 -11.05 -36.19
CA LEU A 71 134.67 -10.91 -36.96
C LEU A 71 133.53 -11.76 -36.36
N ALA A 72 133.84 -12.91 -35.75
CA ALA A 72 132.89 -13.68 -34.94
C ALA A 72 132.41 -12.89 -33.72
N ASP A 73 133.31 -12.28 -32.95
CA ASP A 73 132.94 -11.46 -31.79
C ASP A 73 132.02 -10.30 -32.20
N LYS A 74 132.35 -9.60 -33.30
CA LYS A 74 131.50 -8.52 -33.85
C LYS A 74 130.12 -9.00 -34.31
N LEU A 75 130.00 -10.24 -34.79
CA LEU A 75 128.72 -10.83 -35.19
C LEU A 75 127.88 -11.22 -33.97
N VAL A 76 128.51 -11.70 -32.89
CA VAL A 76 127.84 -12.00 -31.62
C VAL A 76 127.33 -10.73 -30.96
N ASP A 77 128.14 -9.68 -30.85
CA ASP A 77 127.72 -8.39 -30.28
C ASP A 77 126.53 -7.77 -31.04
N GLU A 78 126.56 -7.83 -32.37
CA GLU A 78 125.47 -7.28 -33.19
C GLU A 78 124.19 -8.12 -33.07
N ALA A 79 124.31 -9.44 -32.92
CA ALA A 79 123.18 -10.33 -32.66
C ALA A 79 122.58 -10.14 -31.24
N GLU A 80 123.43 -9.93 -30.22
CA GLU A 80 122.96 -9.64 -28.85
C GLU A 80 122.21 -8.32 -28.80
N LYS A 81 122.77 -7.25 -29.36
CA LYS A 81 122.15 -5.91 -29.37
C LYS A 81 120.77 -5.91 -30.03
N LYS A 82 120.62 -6.64 -31.14
CA LYS A 82 119.34 -6.72 -31.86
C LYS A 82 118.28 -7.55 -31.12
N THR A 83 118.72 -8.52 -30.33
CA THR A 83 117.83 -9.30 -29.45
C THR A 83 117.30 -8.44 -28.30
N GLU A 84 118.14 -7.56 -27.75
CA GLU A 84 117.76 -6.58 -26.71
C GLU A 84 116.75 -5.54 -27.23
N GLU A 85 116.94 -5.04 -28.46
CA GLU A 85 115.97 -4.15 -29.14
C GLU A 85 114.60 -4.81 -29.36
N ARG A 86 114.57 -6.11 -29.72
CA ARG A 86 113.31 -6.84 -29.89
C ARG A 86 112.59 -7.10 -28.56
N LEU A 87 113.34 -7.34 -27.48
CA LEU A 87 112.77 -7.56 -26.15
C LEU A 87 112.08 -6.28 -25.63
N THR A 88 112.75 -5.14 -25.74
CA THR A 88 112.21 -3.83 -25.33
C THR A 88 111.00 -3.39 -26.15
N GLN A 89 110.99 -3.64 -27.47
CA GLN A 89 109.81 -3.39 -28.31
C GLN A 89 108.61 -4.28 -27.95
N SER A 90 108.86 -5.53 -27.53
CA SER A 90 107.81 -6.45 -27.07
C SER A 90 107.17 -5.98 -25.76
N GLU A 91 107.99 -5.53 -24.79
CA GLU A 91 107.52 -4.99 -23.51
C GLU A 91 106.68 -3.71 -23.69
N GLN A 92 107.06 -2.84 -24.62
CA GLN A 92 106.30 -1.63 -24.94
C GLN A 92 104.93 -1.95 -25.55
N LYS A 93 104.84 -2.91 -26.48
CA LYS A 93 103.54 -3.32 -27.06
C LYS A 93 102.63 -3.99 -26.04
N ALA A 94 103.19 -4.78 -25.12
CA ALA A 94 102.43 -5.39 -24.03
C ALA A 94 101.87 -4.35 -23.05
N SER A 95 102.69 -3.38 -22.62
CA SER A 95 102.24 -2.33 -21.69
C SER A 95 101.21 -1.37 -22.30
N GLN A 96 101.34 -1.02 -23.58
CA GLN A 96 100.34 -0.22 -24.30
C GLN A 96 99.00 -0.95 -24.39
N SER A 97 99.01 -2.27 -24.64
CA SER A 97 97.79 -3.07 -24.71
C SER A 97 97.08 -3.16 -23.36
N VAL A 98 97.84 -3.39 -22.26
CA VAL A 98 97.29 -3.42 -20.89
C VAL A 98 96.69 -2.06 -20.49
N ARG A 99 97.33 -0.95 -20.87
CA ARG A 99 96.80 0.40 -20.60
C ARG A 99 95.51 0.68 -21.36
N LEU A 100 95.39 0.24 -22.61
CA LEU A 100 94.17 0.40 -23.40
C LEU A 100 93.00 -0.39 -22.78
N PHE A 101 93.24 -1.64 -22.38
CA PHE A 101 92.22 -2.48 -21.73
C PHE A 101 91.78 -1.97 -20.36
N THR A 102 92.72 -1.43 -19.56
CA THR A 102 92.38 -0.84 -18.25
C THR A 102 91.57 0.44 -18.41
N ILE A 103 91.90 1.34 -19.34
CA ILE A 103 91.09 2.54 -19.62
C ILE A 103 89.70 2.17 -20.14
N ALA A 104 89.62 1.23 -21.09
CA ALA A 104 88.33 0.75 -21.61
C ALA A 104 87.48 0.11 -20.51
N GLY A 105 88.10 -0.69 -19.63
CA GLY A 105 87.44 -1.31 -18.47
C GLY A 105 86.93 -0.29 -17.45
N SER A 106 87.75 0.71 -17.10
CA SER A 106 87.34 1.80 -16.20
C SER A 106 86.21 2.65 -16.78
N PHE A 107 86.26 2.96 -18.07
CA PHE A 107 85.19 3.70 -18.74
C PHE A 107 83.87 2.91 -18.74
N ALA A 108 83.91 1.61 -19.06
CA ALA A 108 82.74 0.74 -18.99
C ALA A 108 82.16 0.64 -17.56
N ALA A 109 83.01 0.56 -16.54
CA ALA A 109 82.57 0.53 -15.14
C ALA A 109 81.87 1.84 -14.72
N VAL A 110 82.45 3.00 -15.07
CA VAL A 110 81.83 4.30 -14.80
C VAL A 110 80.50 4.43 -15.54
N LEU A 111 80.45 4.02 -16.81
CA LEU A 111 79.23 4.08 -17.61
C LEU A 111 78.13 3.18 -17.03
N GLY A 112 78.49 2.00 -16.52
CA GLY A 112 77.57 1.11 -15.80
C GLY A 112 77.03 1.72 -14.51
N ILE A 113 77.86 2.39 -13.72
CA ILE A 113 77.42 3.08 -12.49
C ILE A 113 76.49 4.24 -12.84
N VAL A 114 76.86 5.09 -13.81
CA VAL A 114 76.02 6.22 -14.26
C VAL A 114 74.68 5.72 -14.79
N MET A 115 74.67 4.66 -15.60
CA MET A 115 73.45 4.06 -16.13
C MET A 115 72.57 3.46 -15.02
N THR A 116 73.19 2.84 -14.01
CA THR A 116 72.47 2.33 -12.83
C THR A 116 71.82 3.45 -12.03
N LEU A 117 72.55 4.54 -11.77
CA LEU A 117 72.02 5.71 -11.07
C LEU A 117 70.93 6.42 -11.87
N TYR A 118 71.10 6.51 -13.19
CA TYR A 118 70.11 7.09 -14.11
C TYR A 118 68.82 6.27 -14.13
N LEU A 119 68.89 4.94 -14.36
CA LEU A 119 67.72 4.06 -14.34
C LEU A 119 67.06 3.98 -12.96
N SER A 120 67.84 4.03 -11.87
CA SER A 120 67.31 4.09 -10.50
C SER A 120 66.50 5.37 -10.27
N GLY A 121 66.97 6.51 -10.77
CA GLY A 121 66.26 7.79 -10.69
C GLY A 121 65.00 7.86 -11.55
N VAL A 122 65.09 7.41 -12.80
CA VAL A 122 64.03 7.56 -13.80
C VAL A 122 62.97 6.45 -13.70
N ILE A 123 63.32 5.23 -13.31
CA ILE A 123 62.38 4.09 -13.29
C ILE A 123 62.09 3.64 -11.87
N ALA A 124 63.13 3.28 -11.09
CA ALA A 124 62.92 2.60 -9.81
C ALA A 124 62.23 3.48 -8.76
N ARG A 125 62.59 4.77 -8.67
CA ARG A 125 61.97 5.71 -7.71
C ARG A 125 60.47 5.94 -7.96
N PRO A 126 60.01 6.27 -9.19
CA PRO A 126 58.58 6.40 -9.49
C PRO A 126 57.79 5.11 -9.27
N LEU A 127 58.34 3.95 -9.67
CA LEU A 127 57.68 2.65 -9.43
C LEU A 127 57.53 2.36 -7.94
N ARG A 128 58.54 2.69 -7.12
CA ARG A 128 58.45 2.54 -5.67
C ARG A 128 57.36 3.43 -5.07
N LYS A 129 57.23 4.69 -5.52
CA LYS A 129 56.14 5.58 -5.08
C LYS A 129 54.76 5.05 -5.45
N ILE A 130 54.59 4.57 -6.68
CA ILE A 130 53.33 3.94 -7.12
C ILE A 130 53.04 2.68 -6.29
N SER A 131 54.05 1.87 -5.98
CA SER A 131 53.90 0.70 -5.11
C SER A 131 53.51 1.07 -3.67
N GLU A 132 54.05 2.17 -3.12
CA GLU A 132 53.68 2.68 -1.80
C GLU A 132 52.23 3.18 -1.79
N ILE A 133 51.82 3.93 -2.82
CA ILE A 133 50.43 4.38 -3.02
C ILE A 133 49.48 3.17 -3.16
N ALA A 134 49.86 2.16 -3.95
CA ALA A 134 49.09 0.93 -4.09
C ALA A 134 48.91 0.20 -2.75
N GLY A 135 49.96 0.18 -1.90
CA GLY A 135 49.88 -0.35 -0.55
C GLY A 135 48.91 0.44 0.35
N GLN A 136 48.88 1.76 0.23
CA GLN A 136 47.93 2.61 0.95
C GLN A 136 46.48 2.38 0.48
N ILE A 137 46.24 2.30 -0.83
CA ILE A 137 44.94 1.96 -1.41
C ILE A 137 44.47 0.57 -0.94
N ALA A 138 45.37 -0.42 -0.92
CA ALA A 138 45.07 -1.77 -0.44
C ALA A 138 44.73 -1.81 1.06
N SER A 139 45.23 -0.84 1.84
CA SER A 139 44.86 -0.66 3.24
C SER A 139 43.56 0.13 3.46
N GLY A 140 42.90 0.54 2.36
CA GLY A 140 41.67 1.32 2.38
C GLY A 140 41.89 2.84 2.37
N ASP A 141 43.12 3.34 2.28
CA ASP A 141 43.36 4.79 2.21
C ASP A 141 43.28 5.30 0.77
N LEU A 142 42.12 5.86 0.42
CA LEU A 142 41.88 6.54 -0.85
C LEU A 142 42.15 8.04 -0.75
N THR A 143 42.54 8.62 0.40
CA THR A 143 42.87 10.07 0.51
C THR A 143 44.20 10.42 -0.17
N VAL A 144 44.96 9.40 -0.54
CA VAL A 144 46.29 9.49 -1.14
C VAL A 144 46.26 10.27 -2.46
N MET A 145 47.19 11.21 -2.61
CA MET A 145 47.31 12.01 -3.83
C MET A 145 48.29 11.32 -4.78
N VAL A 146 47.80 10.86 -5.94
CA VAL A 146 48.66 10.43 -7.04
C VAL A 146 49.23 11.70 -7.68
N PRO A 147 50.54 11.95 -7.59
CA PRO A 147 51.12 13.16 -8.17
C PRO A 147 50.95 13.14 -9.68
N ALA A 148 50.53 14.28 -10.26
CA ALA A 148 50.49 14.46 -11.69
C ALA A 148 51.92 14.35 -12.24
N ASP A 149 52.13 13.42 -13.17
CA ASP A 149 53.41 13.22 -13.85
C ASP A 149 53.23 13.56 -15.33
N ASP A 150 53.91 14.61 -15.79
CA ASP A 150 53.90 15.07 -17.19
C ASP A 150 54.76 14.18 -18.12
N ARG A 151 55.24 13.06 -17.58
CA ARG A 151 56.07 12.10 -18.30
C ARG A 151 55.29 11.39 -19.39
N ARG A 152 55.90 11.27 -20.56
CA ARG A 152 55.30 10.67 -21.77
C ARG A 152 55.80 9.27 -22.09
N ASP A 153 56.29 8.55 -21.08
CA ASP A 153 56.76 7.18 -21.20
C ASP A 153 55.81 6.19 -20.49
N GLU A 154 56.17 4.91 -20.47
CA GLU A 154 55.34 3.83 -19.94
C GLU A 154 55.00 4.00 -18.46
N VAL A 155 55.89 4.56 -17.64
CA VAL A 155 55.57 4.77 -16.22
C VAL A 155 54.77 6.06 -15.99
N GLY A 156 54.89 7.05 -16.88
CA GLY A 156 53.95 8.18 -16.93
C GLY A 156 52.51 7.71 -17.23
N ALA A 157 52.36 6.83 -18.22
CA ALA A 157 51.06 6.21 -18.53
C ALA A 157 50.51 5.37 -17.36
N LEU A 158 51.38 4.65 -16.64
CA LEU A 158 51.00 3.90 -15.43
C LEU A 158 50.50 4.81 -14.31
N VAL A 159 51.19 5.94 -14.06
CA VAL A 159 50.79 6.93 -13.05
C VAL A 159 49.40 7.50 -13.38
N GLN A 160 49.16 7.87 -14.64
CA GLN A 160 47.86 8.38 -15.08
C GLN A 160 46.74 7.33 -14.95
N ALA A 161 47.01 6.07 -15.28
CA ALA A 161 46.05 4.99 -15.10
C ALA A 161 45.71 4.78 -13.61
N PHE A 162 46.72 4.84 -12.72
CA PHE A 162 46.53 4.78 -11.27
C PHE A 162 45.72 5.97 -10.73
N HIS A 163 46.01 7.18 -11.20
CA HIS A 163 45.25 8.39 -10.85
C HIS A 163 43.76 8.19 -11.15
N LYS A 164 43.43 7.80 -12.39
CA LYS A 164 42.05 7.56 -12.82
C LYS A 164 41.38 6.44 -12.03
N MET A 165 42.12 5.38 -11.70
CA MET A 165 41.61 4.29 -10.85
C MET A 165 41.24 4.80 -9.45
N VAL A 166 42.10 5.62 -8.81
CA VAL A 166 41.82 6.20 -7.49
C VAL A 166 40.62 7.13 -7.54
N GLU A 167 40.53 8.01 -8.53
CA GLU A 167 39.36 8.89 -8.70
C GLU A 167 38.07 8.09 -8.87
N ASN A 168 38.05 7.08 -9.73
CA ASN A 168 36.89 6.21 -9.91
C ASN A 168 36.52 5.46 -8.61
N LEU A 169 37.50 4.98 -7.85
CA LEU A 169 37.24 4.32 -6.56
C LEU A 169 36.65 5.28 -5.53
N ARG A 170 37.11 6.54 -5.49
CA ARG A 170 36.52 7.58 -4.63
C ARG A 170 35.09 7.89 -5.04
N GLU A 171 34.83 8.03 -6.33
CA GLU A 171 33.48 8.30 -6.85
C GLU A 171 32.51 7.17 -6.52
N VAL A 172 32.89 5.92 -6.80
CA VAL A 172 32.10 4.73 -6.44
C VAL A 172 31.86 4.66 -4.93
N ASN A 173 32.88 4.95 -4.10
CA ASN A 173 32.71 4.95 -2.64
C ASN A 173 31.72 6.03 -2.18
N ARG A 174 31.79 7.23 -2.77
CA ARG A 174 30.85 8.33 -2.50
C ARG A 174 29.43 7.96 -2.89
N GLU A 175 29.22 7.43 -4.09
CA GLU A 175 27.89 6.99 -4.55
C GLU A 175 27.31 5.89 -3.66
N ILE A 176 28.13 4.93 -3.21
CA ILE A 176 27.68 3.90 -2.26
C ILE A 176 27.33 4.54 -0.90
N ARG A 177 28.11 5.49 -0.37
CA ARG A 177 27.77 6.21 0.88
C ARG A 177 26.42 6.92 0.79
N GLU A 178 26.20 7.63 -0.31
CA GLU A 178 24.93 8.32 -0.57
C GLU A 178 23.77 7.30 -0.68
N GLY A 179 23.95 6.23 -1.45
CA GLY A 179 22.96 5.16 -1.61
C GLY A 179 22.61 4.45 -0.29
N VAL A 180 23.60 4.19 0.56
CA VAL A 180 23.38 3.60 1.90
C VAL A 180 22.61 4.55 2.82
N THR A 181 22.85 5.85 2.73
CA THR A 181 22.12 6.86 3.51
C THR A 181 20.64 6.89 3.09
N VAL A 182 20.37 6.89 1.79
CA VAL A 182 19.00 6.83 1.23
C VAL A 182 18.32 5.50 1.59
N LEU A 183 19.04 4.38 1.55
CA LEU A 183 18.53 3.07 1.95
C LEU A 183 18.10 3.07 3.42
N ALA A 184 18.95 3.62 4.30
CA ALA A 184 18.65 3.69 5.73
C ALA A 184 17.43 4.57 6.02
N SER A 185 17.33 5.74 5.38
CA SER A 185 16.15 6.62 5.55
C SER A 185 14.87 5.97 5.03
N SER A 186 14.94 5.32 3.86
CA SER A 186 13.79 4.61 3.27
C SER A 186 13.32 3.44 4.14
N ALA A 187 14.26 2.67 4.72
CA ALA A 187 13.92 1.59 5.64
C ALA A 187 13.22 2.11 6.91
N SER A 188 13.70 3.23 7.47
CA SER A 188 13.05 3.87 8.62
C SER A 188 11.65 4.41 8.29
N GLU A 189 11.46 4.99 7.10
CA GLU A 189 10.15 5.47 6.64
C GLU A 189 9.16 4.30 6.44
N ILE A 190 9.62 3.19 5.85
CA ILE A 190 8.83 1.97 5.72
C ILE A 190 8.42 1.44 7.11
N LEU A 191 9.34 1.39 8.09
CA LEU A 191 9.02 0.96 9.46
C LEU A 191 7.96 1.85 10.12
N ALA A 192 8.08 3.18 9.96
CA ALA A 192 7.10 4.12 10.49
C ALA A 192 5.71 3.91 9.85
N SER A 193 5.67 3.79 8.52
CA SER A 193 4.43 3.52 7.77
C SER A 193 3.80 2.18 8.14
N THR A 194 4.62 1.16 8.34
CA THR A 194 4.21 -0.18 8.79
C THR A 194 3.61 -0.14 10.19
N THR A 195 4.23 0.60 11.12
CA THR A 195 3.70 0.80 12.48
C THR A 195 2.34 1.50 12.47
N GLN A 196 2.19 2.55 11.64
CA GLN A 196 0.92 3.24 11.48
C GLN A 196 -0.16 2.31 10.89
N THR A 197 0.20 1.52 9.89
CA THR A 197 -0.71 0.54 9.27
C THR A 197 -1.14 -0.53 10.27
N ALA A 198 -0.24 -1.01 11.13
CA ALA A 198 -0.56 -1.96 12.19
C ALA A 198 -1.57 -1.37 13.19
N SER A 199 -1.38 -0.12 13.61
CA SER A 199 -2.32 0.60 14.49
C SER A 199 -3.70 0.72 13.84
N GLY A 200 -3.76 1.18 12.58
CA GLY A 200 -5.02 1.32 11.83
C GLY A 200 -5.74 -0.02 11.61
N ALA A 201 -4.98 -1.11 11.40
CA ALA A 201 -5.55 -2.45 11.33
C ALA A 201 -6.17 -2.89 12.67
N SER A 202 -5.53 -2.57 13.80
CA SER A 202 -6.08 -2.84 15.13
C SER A 202 -7.36 -2.05 15.39
N GLU A 203 -7.39 -0.76 15.06
CA GLU A 203 -8.59 0.08 15.17
C GLU A 203 -9.74 -0.46 14.30
N THR A 204 -9.42 -0.88 13.06
CA THR A 204 -10.39 -1.50 12.16
C THR A 204 -10.96 -2.78 12.74
N ALA A 205 -10.14 -3.63 13.37
CA ALA A 205 -10.61 -4.87 14.00
C ALA A 205 -11.60 -4.60 15.15
N THR A 206 -11.35 -3.58 15.96
CA THR A 206 -12.28 -3.13 17.01
C THR A 206 -13.59 -2.64 16.39
N ALA A 207 -13.52 -1.76 15.39
CA ALA A 207 -14.69 -1.20 14.72
C ALA A 207 -15.55 -2.29 14.04
N VAL A 208 -14.92 -3.32 13.45
CA VAL A 208 -15.63 -4.47 12.88
C VAL A 208 -16.38 -5.25 13.96
N THR A 209 -15.76 -5.47 15.13
CA THR A 209 -16.38 -6.19 16.25
C THR A 209 -17.58 -5.42 16.82
N GLU A 210 -17.42 -4.12 17.03
CA GLU A 210 -18.51 -3.24 17.48
C GLU A 210 -19.65 -3.21 16.46
N THR A 211 -19.33 -3.03 15.17
CA THR A 211 -20.37 -2.98 14.13
C THR A 211 -21.09 -4.32 14.00
N THR A 212 -20.38 -5.44 14.11
CA THR A 212 -21.01 -6.77 14.10
C THR A 212 -22.00 -6.92 15.26
N THR A 213 -21.66 -6.40 16.44
CA THR A 213 -22.54 -6.41 17.62
C THR A 213 -23.79 -5.56 17.36
N THR A 214 -23.62 -4.33 16.84
CA THR A 214 -24.74 -3.46 16.49
C THR A 214 -25.66 -4.09 15.44
N VAL A 215 -25.10 -4.77 14.44
CA VAL A 215 -25.89 -5.46 13.41
C VAL A 215 -26.75 -6.58 14.02
N GLU A 216 -26.21 -7.33 14.99
CA GLU A 216 -26.97 -8.36 15.69
C GLU A 216 -28.12 -7.76 16.53
N GLU A 217 -27.89 -6.62 17.20
CA GLU A 217 -28.93 -5.87 17.92
C GLU A 217 -30.03 -5.34 16.98
N VAL A 218 -29.65 -4.82 15.81
CA VAL A 218 -30.60 -4.36 14.78
C VAL A 218 -31.40 -5.54 14.24
N LYS A 219 -30.77 -6.70 13.99
CA LYS A 219 -31.46 -7.92 13.56
C LYS A 219 -32.52 -8.35 14.58
N GLN A 220 -32.16 -8.36 15.87
CA GLN A 220 -33.12 -8.67 16.93
C GLN A 220 -34.27 -7.67 16.99
N THR A 221 -33.97 -6.38 16.83
CA THR A 221 -34.99 -5.32 16.80
C THR A 221 -35.94 -5.48 15.62
N ALA A 222 -35.43 -5.82 14.43
CA ALA A 222 -36.24 -6.07 13.25
C ALA A 222 -37.14 -7.31 13.42
N LEU A 223 -36.66 -8.38 14.06
CA LEU A 223 -37.48 -9.56 14.40
C LEU A 223 -38.64 -9.17 15.31
N VAL A 224 -38.36 -8.45 16.40
CA VAL A 224 -39.40 -7.99 17.34
C VAL A 224 -40.39 -7.03 16.66
N SER A 225 -39.90 -6.13 15.81
CA SER A 225 -40.74 -5.21 15.02
C SER A 225 -41.69 -5.98 14.10
N SER A 226 -41.19 -6.99 13.38
CA SER A 226 -42.01 -7.87 12.52
C SER A 226 -43.10 -8.60 13.31
N GLN A 227 -42.75 -9.17 14.47
CA GLN A 227 -43.71 -9.83 15.35
C GLN A 227 -44.79 -8.88 15.87
N LYS A 228 -44.40 -7.69 16.34
CA LYS A 228 -45.34 -6.66 16.82
C LYS A 228 -46.25 -6.17 15.70
N ALA A 229 -45.71 -5.97 14.51
CA ALA A 229 -46.49 -5.56 13.35
C ALA A 229 -47.53 -6.62 12.98
N LYS A 230 -47.16 -7.91 12.99
CA LYS A 230 -48.12 -9.00 12.80
C LYS A 230 -49.23 -8.99 13.86
N TYR A 231 -48.87 -8.81 15.12
CA TYR A 231 -49.84 -8.69 16.21
C TYR A 231 -50.81 -7.50 16.02
N VAL A 232 -50.30 -6.34 15.62
CA VAL A 232 -51.13 -5.16 15.31
C VAL A 232 -52.09 -5.46 14.16
N SER A 233 -51.63 -6.13 13.11
CA SER A 233 -52.48 -6.52 11.98
C SER A 233 -53.61 -7.46 12.41
N GLU A 234 -53.32 -8.49 13.21
CA GLU A 234 -54.33 -9.42 13.72
C GLU A 234 -55.34 -8.72 14.65
N SER A 235 -54.86 -7.81 15.51
CA SER A 235 -55.72 -7.00 16.38
C SER A 235 -56.62 -6.06 15.58
N ALA A 236 -56.08 -5.41 14.54
CA ALA A 236 -56.83 -4.56 13.64
C ALA A 236 -57.92 -5.35 12.89
N GLN A 237 -57.63 -6.57 12.40
CA GLN A 237 -58.64 -7.42 11.78
C GLN A 237 -59.80 -7.76 12.74
N LYS A 238 -59.49 -8.08 14.00
CA LYS A 238 -60.54 -8.26 15.03
C LYS A 238 -61.35 -6.99 15.28
N ALA A 239 -60.69 -5.84 15.40
CA ALA A 239 -61.36 -4.57 15.62
C ALA A 239 -62.26 -4.19 14.43
N ALA A 240 -61.84 -4.46 13.19
CA ALA A 240 -62.64 -4.25 11.99
C ALA A 240 -63.91 -5.11 12.00
N GLN A 241 -63.80 -6.38 12.41
CA GLN A 241 -64.95 -7.26 12.57
C GLN A 241 -65.94 -6.74 13.63
N VAL A 242 -65.43 -6.25 14.77
CA VAL A 242 -66.26 -5.66 15.83
C VAL A 242 -66.95 -4.39 15.33
N SER A 243 -66.25 -3.50 14.62
CA SER A 243 -66.84 -2.30 14.01
C SER A 243 -67.93 -2.65 13.00
N GLN A 244 -67.72 -3.67 12.17
CA GLN A 244 -68.73 -4.13 11.21
C GLN A 244 -70.01 -4.64 11.92
N LEU A 245 -69.86 -5.42 13.00
CA LEU A 245 -70.98 -5.89 13.81
C LEU A 245 -71.69 -4.73 14.54
N GLY A 246 -70.91 -3.76 15.03
CA GLY A 246 -71.41 -2.54 15.64
C GLY A 246 -72.23 -1.68 14.67
N GLY A 247 -71.73 -1.50 13.44
CA GLY A 247 -72.44 -0.78 12.37
C GLY A 247 -73.79 -1.43 12.07
N LYS A 248 -73.82 -2.76 11.90
CA LYS A 248 -75.06 -3.51 11.70
C LYS A 248 -76.05 -3.32 12.86
N SER A 249 -75.56 -3.32 14.11
CA SER A 249 -76.42 -3.12 15.28
C SER A 249 -77.03 -1.73 15.33
N VAL A 250 -76.29 -0.72 14.86
CA VAL A 250 -76.80 0.66 14.71
C VAL A 250 -77.85 0.74 13.61
N ASP A 251 -77.62 0.10 12.46
CA ASP A 251 -78.60 0.05 11.36
C ASP A 251 -79.93 -0.58 11.82
N GLU A 252 -79.86 -1.70 12.55
CA GLU A 252 -81.03 -2.34 13.15
C GLU A 252 -81.75 -1.44 14.17
N THR A 253 -81.00 -0.60 14.90
CA THR A 253 -81.55 0.37 15.85
C THR A 253 -82.29 1.50 15.12
N ILE A 254 -81.72 2.00 14.02
CA ILE A 254 -82.36 3.02 13.17
C ILE A 254 -83.67 2.47 12.57
N GLU A 255 -83.67 1.23 12.07
CA GLU A 255 -84.87 0.57 11.57
C GLU A 255 -85.97 0.48 12.65
N LYS A 256 -85.61 0.05 13.88
CA LYS A 256 -86.54 -0.02 15.00
C LYS A 256 -87.08 1.36 15.41
N MET A 257 -86.24 2.39 15.42
CA MET A 257 -86.67 3.76 15.71
C MET A 257 -87.63 4.30 14.65
N ASN A 258 -87.41 3.99 13.37
CA ASN A 258 -88.37 4.34 12.31
C ASN A 258 -89.72 3.66 12.50
N ARG A 259 -89.74 2.37 12.91
CA ARG A 259 -91.01 1.69 13.28
C ARG A 259 -91.71 2.34 14.47
N ILE A 260 -90.96 2.79 15.47
CA ILE A 260 -91.55 3.53 16.61
C ILE A 260 -92.14 4.86 16.10
N ARG A 261 -91.46 5.57 15.18
CA ARG A 261 -92.00 6.79 14.58
C ARG A 261 -93.36 6.55 13.91
N GLU A 262 -93.45 5.51 13.08
CA GLU A 262 -94.71 5.13 12.41
C GLU A 262 -95.82 4.80 13.42
N GLN A 263 -95.48 4.10 14.52
CA GLN A 263 -96.44 3.83 15.60
C GLN A 263 -96.91 5.11 16.30
N MET A 264 -96.02 6.08 16.54
CA MET A 264 -96.37 7.36 17.14
C MET A 264 -97.29 8.18 16.23
N GLU A 265 -97.06 8.16 14.92
CA GLU A 265 -97.95 8.79 13.93
C GLU A 265 -99.34 8.14 13.93
N SER A 266 -99.42 6.80 13.99
CA SER A 266 -100.68 6.07 14.07
C SER A 266 -101.45 6.34 15.38
N ILE A 267 -100.74 6.46 16.50
CA ILE A 267 -101.32 6.84 17.79
C ILE A 267 -101.86 8.27 17.72
N ALA A 268 -101.11 9.21 17.15
CA ALA A 268 -101.54 10.60 16.97
C ALA A 268 -102.84 10.68 16.15
N GLU A 269 -102.93 9.94 15.03
CA GLU A 269 -104.14 9.88 14.21
C GLU A 269 -105.35 9.32 15.00
N SER A 270 -105.13 8.27 15.78
CA SER A 270 -106.17 7.66 16.62
C SER A 270 -106.68 8.61 17.71
N ILE A 271 -105.78 9.40 18.31
CA ILE A 271 -106.13 10.41 19.31
C ILE A 271 -106.94 11.55 18.68
N VAL A 272 -106.58 11.99 17.46
CA VAL A 272 -107.36 13.00 16.72
C VAL A 272 -108.78 12.50 16.46
N LYS A 273 -108.95 11.26 15.97
CA LYS A 273 -110.28 10.65 15.76
C LYS A 273 -111.08 10.55 17.07
N LEU A 274 -110.44 10.18 18.18
CA LEU A 274 -111.10 10.14 19.50
C LEU A 274 -111.54 11.53 19.97
N SER A 275 -110.74 12.56 19.70
CA SER A 275 -111.07 13.96 20.00
C SER A 275 -112.32 14.41 19.23
N GLU A 276 -112.39 14.10 17.92
CA GLU A 276 -113.54 14.42 17.06
C GLU A 276 -114.82 13.69 17.51
N GLN A 277 -114.70 12.40 17.86
CA GLN A 277 -115.81 11.62 18.40
C GLN A 277 -116.29 12.17 19.74
N SER A 278 -115.38 12.52 20.66
CA SER A 278 -115.71 13.10 21.96
C SER A 278 -116.42 14.45 21.82
N GLN A 279 -116.00 15.27 20.85
CA GLN A 279 -116.67 16.52 20.51
C GLN A 279 -118.09 16.29 19.98
N SER A 280 -118.26 15.33 19.07
CA SER A 280 -119.57 14.96 18.52
C SER A 280 -120.52 14.45 19.62
N ILE A 281 -120.03 13.63 20.56
CA ILE A 281 -120.81 13.19 21.72
C ILE A 281 -121.16 14.39 22.61
N GLY A 282 -120.26 15.34 22.78
CA GLY A 282 -120.52 16.59 23.51
C GLY A 282 -121.70 17.39 22.93
N GLU A 283 -121.78 17.50 21.60
CA GLU A 283 -122.90 18.14 20.90
C GLU A 283 -124.22 17.40 21.11
N ILE A 284 -124.19 16.06 21.03
CA ILE A 284 -125.36 15.21 21.31
C ILE A 284 -125.85 15.41 22.75
N ILE A 285 -124.94 15.39 23.72
CA ILE A 285 -125.29 15.55 25.15
C ILE A 285 -125.83 16.95 25.45
N ALA A 286 -125.34 17.99 24.77
CA ALA A 286 -125.92 19.32 24.85
C ALA A 286 -127.37 19.33 24.34
N ALA A 287 -127.65 18.71 23.18
CA ALA A 287 -129.00 18.59 22.65
C ALA A 287 -129.93 17.77 23.57
N VAL A 288 -129.45 16.68 24.16
CA VAL A 288 -130.22 15.88 25.14
C VAL A 288 -130.52 16.69 26.40
N ASN A 289 -129.57 17.50 26.88
CA ASN A 289 -129.79 18.39 28.00
C ASN A 289 -130.87 19.44 27.69
N ASP A 290 -130.85 20.02 26.49
CA ASP A 290 -131.87 20.97 26.05
C ASP A 290 -133.25 20.31 25.93
N LEU A 291 -133.33 19.06 25.45
CA LEU A 291 -134.56 18.27 25.42
C LEU A 291 -135.08 17.95 26.83
N ALA A 292 -134.19 17.64 27.77
CA ALA A 292 -134.54 17.43 29.17
C ALA A 292 -135.08 18.73 29.81
N GLU A 293 -134.47 19.89 29.54
CA GLU A 293 -134.95 21.19 29.98
C GLU A 293 -136.35 21.50 29.41
N GLN A 294 -136.56 21.27 28.12
CA GLN A 294 -137.87 21.43 27.48
C GLN A 294 -138.91 20.47 28.05
N SER A 295 -138.54 19.21 28.29
CA SER A 295 -139.42 18.20 28.90
C SER A 295 -139.81 18.58 30.33
N ASN A 296 -138.86 19.13 31.11
CA ASN A 296 -139.12 19.65 32.45
C ASN A 296 -140.10 20.84 32.42
N LEU A 297 -139.91 21.78 31.49
CA LEU A 297 -140.82 22.92 31.30
C LEU A 297 -142.22 22.48 30.84
N LEU A 298 -142.31 21.54 29.90
CA LEU A 298 -143.57 20.95 29.45
C LEU A 298 -144.29 20.23 30.59
N ALA A 299 -143.55 19.46 31.39
CA ALA A 299 -144.09 18.76 32.56
C ALA A 299 -144.60 19.74 33.63
N VAL A 300 -143.88 20.84 33.89
CA VAL A 300 -144.34 21.90 34.80
C VAL A 300 -145.63 22.54 34.28
N ASN A 301 -145.69 22.88 32.99
CA ASN A 301 -146.90 23.44 32.37
C ASN A 301 -148.08 22.46 32.43
N ALA A 302 -147.84 21.17 32.18
CA ALA A 302 -148.86 20.12 32.29
C ALA A 302 -149.34 19.92 33.73
N SER A 303 -148.45 19.96 34.73
CA SER A 303 -148.81 19.90 36.15
C SER A 303 -149.65 21.11 36.58
N ILE A 304 -149.35 22.31 36.07
CA ILE A 304 -150.15 23.52 36.34
C ILE A 304 -151.56 23.38 35.75
N GLU A 305 -151.70 22.97 34.49
CA GLU A 305 -153.01 22.83 33.85
C GLU A 305 -153.82 21.66 34.46
N ALA A 306 -153.16 20.58 34.88
CA ALA A 306 -153.78 19.49 35.61
C ALA A 306 -154.28 19.90 37.01
N ALA A 307 -153.54 20.76 37.73
CA ALA A 307 -153.99 21.34 39.00
C ALA A 307 -155.19 22.28 38.81
N LYS A 308 -155.24 23.01 37.69
CA LYS A 308 -156.33 23.91 37.30
C LYS A 308 -157.63 23.16 36.93
N ALA A 309 -157.54 21.92 36.46
CA ALA A 309 -158.68 21.04 36.17
C ALA A 309 -159.30 20.35 37.41
N GLY A 310 -158.76 20.57 38.62
CA GLY A 310 -159.34 20.08 39.87
C GLY A 310 -159.36 18.54 39.99
N GLU A 311 -160.49 17.97 40.45
CA GLU A 311 -160.64 16.51 40.66
C GLU A 311 -160.43 15.68 39.37
N GLN A 312 -160.77 16.22 38.19
CA GLN A 312 -160.62 15.52 36.90
C GLN A 312 -159.17 15.48 36.39
N GLY A 313 -158.29 16.34 36.91
CA GLY A 313 -156.89 16.45 36.50
C GLY A 313 -155.89 15.61 37.32
N LYS A 314 -156.34 14.95 38.40
CA LYS A 314 -155.44 14.23 39.35
C LYS A 314 -154.55 13.18 38.67
N GLY A 315 -155.10 12.39 37.74
CA GLY A 315 -154.32 11.39 36.99
C GLY A 315 -153.24 12.01 36.10
N PHE A 316 -153.57 13.12 35.43
CA PHE A 316 -152.61 13.87 34.60
C PHE A 316 -151.54 14.58 35.43
N ALA A 317 -151.88 15.08 36.63
CA ALA A 317 -150.92 15.72 37.52
C ALA A 317 -149.84 14.74 38.01
N VAL A 318 -150.20 13.48 38.30
CA VAL A 318 -149.24 12.44 38.69
C VAL A 318 -148.29 12.12 37.53
N VAL A 319 -148.82 11.95 36.31
CA VAL A 319 -147.99 11.70 35.12
C VAL A 319 -147.07 12.88 34.83
N ALA A 320 -147.56 14.12 34.92
CA ALA A 320 -146.75 15.31 34.70
C ALA A 320 -145.63 15.45 35.76
N GLN A 321 -145.90 15.10 37.03
CA GLN A 321 -144.87 15.08 38.07
C GLN A 321 -143.81 13.98 37.83
N GLU A 322 -144.21 12.82 37.31
CA GLU A 322 -143.28 11.74 36.93
C GLU A 322 -142.39 12.16 35.75
N VAL A 323 -142.97 12.77 34.71
CA VAL A 323 -142.21 13.31 33.56
C VAL A 323 -141.24 14.40 34.02
N LYS A 324 -141.66 15.28 34.95
CA LYS A 324 -140.78 16.28 35.55
C LYS A 324 -139.59 15.62 36.26
N SER A 325 -139.83 14.58 37.06
CA SER A 325 -138.76 13.87 37.77
C SER A 325 -137.81 13.17 36.80
N LEU A 326 -138.32 12.55 35.73
CA LEU A 326 -137.50 11.90 34.70
C LEU A 326 -136.67 12.92 33.92
N ALA A 327 -137.23 14.11 33.64
CA ALA A 327 -136.52 15.19 32.99
C ALA A 327 -135.38 15.74 33.86
N GLU A 328 -135.60 15.91 35.16
CA GLU A 328 -134.55 16.31 36.12
C GLU A 328 -133.46 15.23 36.25
N GLN A 329 -133.83 13.95 36.32
CA GLN A 329 -132.86 12.85 36.30
C GLN A 329 -132.06 12.82 35.00
N SER A 330 -132.70 13.06 33.85
CA SER A 330 -132.03 13.14 32.55
C SER A 330 -131.02 14.30 32.53
N LYS A 331 -131.39 15.48 33.04
CA LYS A 331 -130.51 16.64 33.18
C LYS A 331 -129.32 16.37 34.12
N GLN A 332 -129.54 15.65 35.22
CA GLN A 332 -128.46 15.25 36.12
C GLN A 332 -127.50 14.25 35.44
N ALA A 333 -128.03 13.28 34.69
CA ALA A 333 -127.24 12.32 33.95
C ALA A 333 -126.42 12.98 32.82
N THR A 334 -127.01 13.90 32.04
CA THR A 334 -126.28 14.66 31.01
C THR A 334 -125.16 15.51 31.61
N ALA A 335 -125.37 16.12 32.80
CA ALA A 335 -124.32 16.84 33.51
C ALA A 335 -123.15 15.93 33.90
N GLN A 336 -123.43 14.71 34.37
CA GLN A 336 -122.38 13.71 34.67
C GLN A 336 -121.63 13.28 33.41
N VAL A 337 -122.33 13.00 32.31
CA VAL A 337 -121.68 12.65 31.03
C VAL A 337 -120.82 13.80 30.52
N ARG A 338 -121.28 15.06 30.65
CA ARG A 338 -120.50 16.24 30.27
C ARG A 338 -119.21 16.39 31.08
N ALA A 339 -119.25 16.06 32.37
CA ALA A 339 -118.03 16.03 33.21
C ALA A 339 -117.06 14.96 32.70
N ILE A 340 -117.54 13.74 32.42
CA ILE A 340 -116.72 12.66 31.84
C ILE A 340 -116.10 13.07 30.50
N LEU A 341 -116.88 13.69 29.61
CA LEU A 341 -116.37 14.18 28.32
C LEU A 341 -115.29 15.25 28.48
N THR A 342 -115.44 16.13 29.46
CA THR A 342 -114.42 17.14 29.78
C THR A 342 -113.12 16.49 30.24
N ASP A 343 -113.21 15.44 31.05
CA ASP A 343 -112.04 14.68 31.50
C ASP A 343 -111.40 13.88 30.35
N ILE A 344 -112.21 13.29 29.46
CA ILE A 344 -111.72 12.64 28.22
C ILE A 344 -111.00 13.66 27.34
N GLN A 345 -111.55 14.85 27.14
CA GLN A 345 -110.90 15.91 26.34
C GLN A 345 -109.53 16.32 26.94
N LYS A 346 -109.46 16.50 28.26
CA LYS A 346 -108.18 16.76 28.95
C LYS A 346 -107.18 15.62 28.77
N ALA A 347 -107.61 14.37 28.95
CA ALA A 347 -106.76 13.19 28.77
C ALA A 347 -106.28 13.05 27.32
N THR A 348 -107.15 13.32 26.35
CA THR A 348 -106.84 13.30 24.91
C THR A 348 -105.82 14.38 24.57
N SER A 349 -105.98 15.61 25.06
CA SER A 349 -105.00 16.69 24.88
C SER A 349 -103.64 16.35 25.49
N ALA A 350 -103.62 15.76 26.69
CA ALA A 350 -102.38 15.28 27.31
C ALA A 350 -101.72 14.16 26.48
N ALA A 351 -102.51 13.25 25.92
CA ALA A 351 -102.02 12.18 25.06
C ALA A 351 -101.42 12.74 23.74
N VAL A 352 -102.01 13.78 23.14
CA VAL A 352 -101.42 14.47 21.97
C VAL A 352 -100.04 15.01 22.31
N MET A 353 -99.92 15.78 23.40
CA MET A 353 -98.63 16.36 23.80
C MET A 353 -97.56 15.29 24.06
N ALA A 354 -97.94 14.20 24.75
CA ALA A 354 -97.04 13.08 25.00
C ALA A 354 -96.61 12.39 23.69
N THR A 355 -97.53 12.26 22.73
CA THR A 355 -97.27 11.64 21.42
C THR A 355 -96.33 12.51 20.58
N GLU A 356 -96.56 13.83 20.51
CA GLU A 356 -95.66 14.77 19.84
C GLU A 356 -94.25 14.76 20.47
N GLN A 357 -94.18 14.76 21.81
CA GLN A 357 -92.91 14.72 22.52
C GLN A 357 -92.16 13.41 22.26
N GLY A 358 -92.87 12.28 22.24
CA GLY A 358 -92.29 10.99 21.88
C GLY A 358 -91.81 10.95 20.42
N GLY A 359 -92.56 11.55 19.48
CA GLY A 359 -92.14 11.68 18.08
C GLY A 359 -90.82 12.45 17.94
N LYS A 360 -90.70 13.60 18.63
CA LYS A 360 -89.44 14.38 18.67
C LYS A 360 -88.29 13.59 19.31
N ALA A 361 -88.55 12.82 20.37
CA ALA A 361 -87.53 11.98 21.00
C ALA A 361 -87.02 10.88 20.07
N VAL A 362 -87.91 10.26 19.29
CA VAL A 362 -87.55 9.25 18.28
C VAL A 362 -86.73 9.89 17.15
N GLU A 363 -87.11 11.07 16.67
CA GLU A 363 -86.35 11.80 15.65
C GLU A 363 -84.92 12.11 16.13
N ALA A 364 -84.78 12.61 17.36
CA ALA A 364 -83.48 12.81 17.98
C ALA A 364 -82.68 11.49 18.11
N GLY A 365 -83.35 10.40 18.48
CA GLY A 365 -82.76 9.06 18.56
C GLY A 365 -82.24 8.54 17.22
N VAL A 366 -82.98 8.75 16.12
CA VAL A 366 -82.53 8.41 14.76
C VAL A 366 -81.31 9.22 14.37
N LYS A 367 -81.32 10.54 14.62
CA LYS A 367 -80.19 11.42 14.31
C LYS A 367 -78.92 11.00 15.06
N GLN A 368 -79.03 10.72 16.36
CA GLN A 368 -77.91 10.27 17.18
C GLN A 368 -77.39 8.89 16.75
N SER A 369 -78.28 7.95 16.44
CA SER A 369 -77.91 6.62 15.95
C SER A 369 -77.18 6.72 14.60
N THR A 370 -77.64 7.59 13.69
CA THR A 370 -76.99 7.84 12.41
C THR A 370 -75.56 8.37 12.59
N GLN A 371 -75.36 9.32 13.52
CA GLN A 371 -74.02 9.85 13.84
C GLN A 371 -73.10 8.77 14.44
N ALA A 372 -73.64 7.88 15.29
CA ALA A 372 -72.89 6.75 15.82
C ALA A 372 -72.47 5.78 14.71
N GLY A 373 -73.37 5.48 13.76
CA GLY A 373 -73.08 4.65 12.60
C GLY A 373 -71.96 5.21 11.72
N GLU A 374 -71.98 6.51 11.44
CA GLU A 374 -70.91 7.17 10.68
C GLU A 374 -69.56 7.10 11.42
N SER A 375 -69.57 7.31 12.74
CA SER A 375 -68.35 7.22 13.57
C SER A 375 -67.76 5.81 13.55
N ILE A 376 -68.61 4.77 13.58
CA ILE A 376 -68.19 3.37 13.46
C ILE A 376 -67.60 3.08 12.08
N ARG A 377 -68.15 3.67 11.01
CA ARG A 377 -67.62 3.51 9.65
C ARG A 377 -66.23 4.13 9.51
N ILE A 378 -66.05 5.37 9.95
CA ILE A 378 -64.74 6.04 9.98
C ILE A 378 -63.72 5.24 10.81
N LEU A 379 -64.16 4.67 11.94
CA LEU A 379 -63.33 3.80 12.76
C LEU A 379 -62.91 2.53 12.01
N ALA A 380 -63.82 1.88 11.27
CA ALA A 380 -63.51 0.70 10.47
C ALA A 380 -62.46 1.01 9.38
N ASP A 381 -62.59 2.14 8.69
CA ASP A 381 -61.63 2.58 7.68
C ASP A 381 -60.24 2.82 8.31
N SER A 382 -60.20 3.53 9.44
CA SER A 382 -58.95 3.80 10.19
C SER A 382 -58.27 2.52 10.66
N ILE A 383 -59.05 1.52 11.08
CA ILE A 383 -58.53 0.20 11.46
C ILE A 383 -57.96 -0.55 10.25
N SER A 384 -58.60 -0.44 9.08
CA SER A 384 -58.10 -1.04 7.84
C SER A 384 -56.75 -0.43 7.43
N GLU A 385 -56.62 0.89 7.49
CA GLU A 385 -55.34 1.59 7.25
C GLU A 385 -54.25 1.13 8.23
N ALA A 386 -54.59 1.00 9.52
CA ALA A 386 -53.66 0.50 10.53
C ALA A 386 -53.18 -0.95 10.24
N SER A 387 -54.08 -1.83 9.78
CA SER A 387 -53.72 -3.19 9.36
C SER A 387 -52.77 -3.20 8.16
N GLN A 388 -53.02 -2.34 7.18
CA GLN A 388 -52.16 -2.22 6.00
C GLN A 388 -50.77 -1.68 6.37
N ALA A 389 -50.71 -0.64 7.19
CA ALA A 389 -49.46 -0.08 7.70
C ALA A 389 -48.65 -1.13 8.47
N ALA A 390 -49.32 -1.92 9.33
CA ALA A 390 -48.69 -3.01 10.06
C ALA A 390 -48.12 -4.09 9.12
N THR A 391 -48.84 -4.45 8.05
CA THR A 391 -48.32 -5.38 7.03
C THR A 391 -47.07 -4.84 6.34
N GLN A 392 -47.04 -3.56 6.02
CA GLN A 392 -45.88 -2.90 5.41
C GLN A 392 -44.67 -2.83 6.37
N ILE A 393 -44.91 -2.58 7.67
CA ILE A 393 -43.87 -2.63 8.70
C ILE A 393 -43.27 -4.05 8.77
N ALA A 394 -44.10 -5.09 8.80
CA ALA A 394 -43.62 -6.47 8.83
C ALA A 394 -42.75 -6.81 7.61
N ALA A 395 -43.18 -6.41 6.41
CA ALA A 395 -42.41 -6.59 5.18
C ALA A 395 -41.07 -5.82 5.21
N SER A 396 -41.09 -4.57 5.67
CA SER A 396 -39.88 -3.74 5.80
C SER A 396 -38.90 -4.32 6.81
N SER A 397 -39.40 -4.80 7.95
CA SER A 397 -38.58 -5.51 8.95
C SER A 397 -37.98 -6.80 8.39
N GLN A 398 -38.70 -7.55 7.56
CA GLN A 398 -38.14 -8.74 6.89
C GLN A 398 -37.02 -8.38 5.90
N GLN A 399 -37.17 -7.28 5.16
CA GLN A 399 -36.13 -6.77 4.28
C GLN A 399 -34.90 -6.28 5.07
N GLN A 400 -35.11 -5.63 6.22
CA GLN A 400 -34.03 -5.26 7.13
C GLN A 400 -33.25 -6.49 7.60
N LEU A 401 -33.91 -7.60 7.95
CA LEU A 401 -33.24 -8.85 8.33
C LEU A 401 -32.30 -9.36 7.23
N ALA A 402 -32.80 -9.42 5.99
CA ALA A 402 -31.98 -9.84 4.84
C ALA A 402 -30.80 -8.86 4.60
N GLY A 403 -31.04 -7.55 4.73
CA GLY A 403 -29.98 -6.54 4.62
C GLY A 403 -28.92 -6.69 5.71
N MET A 404 -29.32 -7.00 6.95
CA MET A 404 -28.38 -7.22 8.06
C MET A 404 -27.52 -8.47 7.84
N GLU A 405 -28.07 -9.56 7.28
CA GLU A 405 -27.29 -10.74 6.90
C GLU A 405 -26.19 -10.40 5.87
N GLN A 406 -26.48 -9.53 4.91
CA GLN A 406 -25.48 -9.06 3.94
C GLN A 406 -24.39 -8.23 4.62
N VAL A 407 -24.74 -7.39 5.59
CA VAL A 407 -23.76 -6.60 6.36
C VAL A 407 -22.87 -7.51 7.20
N ILE A 408 -23.41 -8.58 7.81
CA ILE A 408 -22.61 -9.57 8.55
C ILE A 408 -21.56 -10.20 7.62
N SER A 409 -21.97 -10.63 6.42
CA SER A 409 -21.03 -11.21 5.45
C SER A 409 -19.96 -10.20 5.01
N ALA A 410 -20.33 -8.93 4.82
CA ALA A 410 -19.37 -7.87 4.52
C ALA A 410 -18.37 -7.65 5.67
N MET A 411 -18.83 -7.65 6.93
CA MET A 411 -17.97 -7.53 8.11
C MET A 411 -17.01 -8.70 8.26
N GLU A 412 -17.44 -9.92 7.95
CA GLU A 412 -16.57 -11.09 7.95
C GLU A 412 -15.45 -10.96 6.88
N ASN A 413 -15.78 -10.45 5.70
CA ASN A 413 -14.78 -10.16 4.67
C ASN A 413 -13.80 -9.06 5.09
N ILE A 414 -14.27 -7.99 5.73
CA ILE A 414 -13.40 -6.93 6.27
C ILE A 414 -12.50 -7.49 7.36
N LYS A 415 -13.04 -8.31 8.28
CA LYS A 415 -12.24 -8.98 9.31
C LYS A 415 -11.09 -9.78 8.69
N LYS A 416 -11.40 -10.60 7.67
CA LYS A 416 -10.40 -11.40 6.97
C LYS A 416 -9.35 -10.53 6.27
N ALA A 417 -9.77 -9.44 5.61
CA ALA A 417 -8.85 -8.49 4.99
C ALA A 417 -7.93 -7.81 6.03
N THR A 418 -8.47 -7.46 7.21
CA THR A 418 -7.71 -6.90 8.32
C THR A 418 -6.68 -7.90 8.86
N GLU A 419 -7.06 -9.18 9.03
CA GLU A 419 -6.12 -10.24 9.42
C GLU A 419 -4.98 -10.41 8.40
N GLN A 420 -5.30 -10.36 7.10
CA GLN A 420 -4.30 -10.39 6.02
C GLN A 420 -3.39 -9.16 6.04
N ASN A 421 -3.95 -7.96 6.28
CA ASN A 421 -3.18 -6.73 6.40
C ASN A 421 -2.20 -6.80 7.58
N VAL A 422 -2.61 -7.32 8.74
CA VAL A 422 -1.73 -7.51 9.89
C VAL A 422 -0.57 -8.46 9.53
N ALA A 423 -0.86 -9.58 8.85
CA ALA A 423 0.18 -10.50 8.40
C ALA A 423 1.16 -9.86 7.41
N GLY A 424 0.65 -9.14 6.40
CA GLY A 424 1.46 -8.43 5.40
C GLY A 424 2.29 -7.29 6.00
N THR A 425 1.73 -6.59 7.00
CA THR A 425 2.42 -5.55 7.76
C THR A 425 3.60 -6.14 8.53
N ARG A 426 3.43 -7.26 9.24
CA ARG A 426 4.55 -7.96 9.92
C ARG A 426 5.66 -8.39 8.96
N GLN A 427 5.29 -8.91 7.79
CA GLN A 427 6.28 -9.28 6.76
C GLN A 427 7.05 -8.07 6.22
N THR A 428 6.36 -6.94 6.03
CA THR A 428 6.97 -5.67 5.60
C THR A 428 7.91 -5.12 6.67
N GLU A 429 7.51 -5.21 7.95
CA GLU A 429 8.34 -4.85 9.10
C GLU A 429 9.66 -5.62 9.10
N THR A 430 9.59 -6.96 8.96
CA THR A 430 10.78 -7.82 8.90
C THR A 430 11.66 -7.47 7.70
N SER A 431 11.06 -7.18 6.54
CA SER A 431 11.81 -6.80 5.35
C SER A 431 12.52 -5.45 5.52
N ALA A 432 11.87 -4.49 6.15
CA ALA A 432 12.45 -3.18 6.44
C ALA A 432 13.58 -3.27 7.48
N GLN A 433 13.44 -4.12 8.50
CA GLN A 433 14.52 -4.44 9.45
C GLN A 433 15.73 -5.04 8.72
N ASN A 434 15.52 -6.02 7.84
CA ASN A 434 16.60 -6.62 7.04
C ASN A 434 17.30 -5.59 6.14
N LEU A 435 16.55 -4.67 5.51
CA LEU A 435 17.13 -3.58 4.72
C LEU A 435 17.95 -2.61 5.58
N HIS A 436 17.46 -2.31 6.78
CA HIS A 436 18.18 -1.48 7.74
C HIS A 436 19.51 -2.13 8.16
N GLU A 437 19.49 -3.41 8.51
CA GLU A 437 20.71 -4.18 8.84
C GLU A 437 21.69 -4.26 7.66
N LEU A 438 21.18 -4.51 6.45
CA LEU A 438 22.00 -4.51 5.23
C LEU A 438 22.63 -3.14 4.98
N GLY A 439 21.86 -2.06 5.15
CA GLY A 439 22.35 -0.69 5.05
C GLY A 439 23.47 -0.41 6.06
N GLN A 440 23.31 -0.84 7.32
CA GLN A 440 24.37 -0.71 8.33
C GLN A 440 25.63 -1.52 7.96
N LYS A 441 25.47 -2.73 7.44
CA LYS A 441 26.60 -3.56 6.99
C LYS A 441 27.34 -2.93 5.82
N LEU A 442 26.62 -2.40 4.83
CA LEU A 442 27.21 -1.68 3.70
C LEU A 442 27.92 -0.41 4.17
N LYS A 443 27.32 0.36 5.09
CA LYS A 443 27.95 1.53 5.72
C LYS A 443 29.32 1.16 6.31
N GLY A 444 29.36 0.09 7.12
CA GLY A 444 30.60 -0.39 7.74
C GLY A 444 31.68 -0.81 6.72
N LEU A 445 31.29 -1.45 5.61
CA LEU A 445 32.24 -1.81 4.53
C LEU A 445 32.82 -0.57 3.82
N VAL A 446 32.02 0.47 3.68
CA VAL A 446 32.41 1.68 2.93
C VAL A 446 33.20 2.65 3.81
N GLU A 447 32.99 2.60 5.13
CA GLU A 447 33.81 3.29 6.15
C GLU A 447 35.21 2.69 6.32
N GLN A 448 35.44 1.43 5.91
CA GLN A 448 36.80 0.85 5.87
C GLN A 448 37.71 1.60 4.89
N TYR A 449 37.13 2.20 3.86
CA TYR A 449 37.85 3.05 2.92
C TYR A 449 37.80 4.52 3.39
N LYS A 450 38.96 5.11 3.62
CA LYS A 450 39.11 6.55 3.89
C LYS A 450 39.14 7.27 2.55
N VAL A 451 38.17 8.15 2.31
CA VAL A 451 38.04 8.93 1.06
C VAL A 451 38.32 10.38 1.32
#